data_AF-A0A936P162-F1
#
_entry.id   AF-A0A936P162-F1
#
_cell.length_a   1.000
_cell.length_b   1.000
_cell.length_c   1.000
_cell.angle_alpha   90.00
_cell.angle_beta   90.00
_cell.angle_gamma   90.00
#
_symmetry.space_group_name_H-M   'P 1'
#
loop_
_entity.id
_entity.type
_entity.pdbx_description
1 polymer ?
#
loop_
_entity_poly.entity_id
_entity_poly.type
_entity_poly.pdbx_seq_one_letter_code
_entity_poly.pdbx_strand_id
1 'polypeptide(L)'
;MNTPHISLLGLALSAALMLSACAPSEVDLTLFEDVTPRSGLAAYEGMTHGAAWGDYDGDGKPDLYVTNHLKPAVLFRNLGGADSRT
;
A
#
# COMPACT_ATOMS: atom_id res chain seq x y z
N MET A 1 61.91 11.83 -2.21
CA MET A 1 61.17 10.62 -1.79
C MET A 1 59.80 11.07 -1.31
N ASN A 2 58.75 10.86 -2.09
CA ASN A 2 57.36 10.73 -1.64
C ASN A 2 56.44 10.57 -2.85
N THR A 3 56.08 9.32 -3.15
CA THR A 3 54.92 8.98 -3.98
C THR A 3 53.72 8.85 -3.05
N PRO A 4 52.61 9.58 -3.26
CA PRO A 4 51.40 9.35 -2.47
C PRO A 4 50.77 8.00 -2.85
N HIS A 5 50.83 7.04 -1.92
CA HIS A 5 50.07 5.80 -1.98
C HIS A 5 48.58 6.13 -1.81
N ILE A 6 47.88 6.36 -2.92
CA ILE A 6 46.42 6.31 -2.94
C ILE A 6 46.04 4.84 -2.80
N SER A 7 45.63 4.45 -1.60
CA SER A 7 45.28 3.08 -1.26
C SER A 7 44.05 2.64 -2.08
N LEU A 8 44.26 1.69 -2.99
CA LEU A 8 43.24 1.08 -3.85
C LEU A 8 42.09 0.43 -3.05
N LEU A 9 42.29 0.21 -1.74
CA LEU A 9 41.30 -0.32 -0.80
C LEU A 9 40.14 0.64 -0.51
N GLY A 10 40.32 1.96 -0.68
CA GLY A 10 39.27 2.95 -0.42
C GLY A 10 38.24 3.09 -1.55
N LEU A 11 38.64 2.80 -2.80
CA LEU A 11 37.78 2.95 -3.97
C LEU A 11 36.80 1.78 -4.13
N ALA A 12 37.21 0.57 -3.70
CA ALA A 12 36.37 -0.63 -3.76
C ALA A 12 35.20 -0.57 -2.76
N LEU A 13 35.40 0.00 -1.57
CA LEU A 13 34.37 0.10 -0.54
C LEU A 13 33.27 1.10 -0.94
N SER A 14 33.64 2.19 -1.62
CA SER A 14 32.67 3.19 -2.10
C SER A 14 31.82 2.70 -3.28
N ALA A 15 32.36 1.83 -4.14
CA ALA A 15 31.61 1.22 -5.24
C ALA A 15 30.62 0.14 -4.75
N ALA A 16 30.97 -0.61 -3.70
CA ALA A 16 30.12 -1.63 -3.10
C ALA A 16 28.87 -1.06 -2.41
N LEU A 17 28.99 0.12 -1.76
CA LEU A 17 27.84 0.80 -1.13
C LEU A 17 26.84 1.39 -2.14
N MET A 18 27.28 1.72 -3.36
CA MET A 18 26.39 2.25 -4.41
C MET A 18 25.58 1.16 -5.12
N LEU A 19 26.04 -0.09 -5.09
CA LEU A 19 25.32 -1.22 -5.70
C LEU A 19 24.11 -1.68 -4.87
N SER A 20 24.03 -1.25 -3.60
CA SER A 20 22.91 -1.57 -2.69
C SER A 20 21.71 -0.62 -2.82
N ALA A 21 21.81 0.46 -3.60
CA ALA A 21 20.72 1.44 -3.77
C ALA A 21 19.77 1.11 -4.92
N CYS A 22 20.09 0.11 -5.74
CA CYS A 22 19.34 -0.26 -6.93
C CYS A 22 18.99 -1.76 -6.90
N ALA A 23 18.36 -2.21 -5.83
CA ALA A 23 17.47 -3.36 -5.96
C ALA A 23 16.19 -2.82 -6.62
N PRO A 24 15.77 -3.29 -7.80
CA PRO A 24 14.46 -2.94 -8.32
C PRO A 24 13.44 -3.36 -7.27
N SER A 25 12.56 -2.44 -6.85
CA SER A 25 11.38 -2.81 -6.07
C SER A 25 10.58 -3.75 -6.96
N GLU A 26 10.80 -5.06 -6.78
CA GLU A 26 10.08 -6.10 -7.48
C GLU A 26 8.62 -5.91 -7.08
N VAL A 27 7.84 -5.29 -7.97
CA VAL A 27 6.41 -5.13 -7.78
C VAL A 27 5.85 -6.53 -7.87
N ASP A 28 5.75 -7.18 -6.72
CA ASP A 28 5.14 -8.49 -6.61
C ASP A 28 3.64 -8.32 -6.81
N LEU A 29 3.23 -8.53 -8.07
CA LEU A 29 1.84 -8.49 -8.53
C LEU A 29 1.03 -9.69 -8.03
N THR A 30 1.61 -10.58 -7.21
CA THR A 30 0.93 -11.75 -6.64
C THR A 30 0.50 -11.56 -5.18
N LEU A 31 0.91 -10.47 -4.53
CA LEU A 31 0.57 -10.22 -3.13
C LEU A 31 -0.77 -9.48 -3.00
N PHE A 32 -1.80 -10.24 -2.65
CA PHE A 32 -3.01 -9.70 -2.03
C PHE A 32 -2.85 -9.73 -0.50
N GLU A 33 -3.13 -8.61 0.16
CA GLU A 33 -3.25 -8.53 1.62
C GLU A 33 -4.73 -8.53 2.00
N ASP A 34 -5.13 -9.42 2.92
CA ASP A 34 -6.45 -9.32 3.54
C ASP A 34 -6.45 -8.16 4.55
N VAL A 35 -7.09 -7.05 4.16
CA VAL A 35 -7.24 -5.86 5.00
C VAL A 35 -8.56 -5.83 5.77
N THR A 36 -9.42 -6.85 5.63
CA THR A 36 -10.72 -6.93 6.30
C THR A 36 -10.64 -6.74 7.81
N PRO A 37 -9.63 -7.30 8.54
CA PRO A 37 -9.52 -7.09 9.99
C PRO A 37 -9.30 -5.63 10.39
N ARG A 38 -8.64 -4.83 9.54
CA ARG A 38 -8.27 -3.44 9.84
C ARG A 38 -9.13 -2.40 9.13
N SER A 39 -10.01 -2.80 8.21
CA SER A 39 -10.87 -1.90 7.44
C SER A 39 -12.14 -1.45 8.16
N GLY A 40 -12.46 -2.07 9.31
CA GLY A 40 -13.75 -1.88 10.00
C GLY A 40 -14.89 -2.71 9.40
N LEU A 41 -14.65 -3.49 8.34
CA LEU A 41 -15.66 -4.35 7.71
C LEU A 41 -15.82 -5.71 8.40
N ALA A 42 -14.89 -6.12 9.26
CA ALA A 42 -14.95 -7.42 9.93
C ALA A 42 -16.22 -7.65 10.78
N ALA A 43 -16.84 -6.58 11.28
CA ALA A 43 -18.06 -6.63 12.08
C ALA A 43 -19.35 -6.41 11.24
N TYR A 44 -19.24 -6.28 9.92
CA TYR A 44 -20.39 -6.06 9.07
C TYR A 44 -21.24 -7.32 8.94
N GLU A 45 -22.55 -7.17 9.21
CA GLU A 45 -23.53 -8.24 9.07
C GLU A 45 -24.70 -7.82 8.18
N GLY A 46 -24.72 -8.31 6.95
CA GLY A 46 -25.79 -8.05 5.99
C GLY A 46 -25.87 -9.11 4.90
N MET A 47 -27.09 -9.45 4.46
CA MET A 47 -27.27 -10.27 3.26
C MET A 47 -27.22 -9.35 2.04
N THR A 48 -26.03 -9.22 1.45
CA THR A 48 -25.78 -8.25 0.37
C THR A 48 -25.95 -8.86 -1.01
N HIS A 49 -26.57 -8.09 -1.93
CA HIS A 49 -26.73 -8.46 -3.34
C HIS A 49 -26.04 -7.51 -4.32
N GLY A 50 -25.54 -6.36 -3.85
CA GLY A 50 -24.88 -5.38 -4.70
C GLY A 50 -24.09 -4.37 -3.89
N ALA A 51 -22.98 -3.93 -4.48
CA ALA A 51 -22.08 -2.92 -3.94
C ALA A 51 -21.64 -1.96 -5.05
N ALA A 52 -21.34 -0.72 -4.67
CA ALA A 52 -20.79 0.30 -5.57
C ALA A 52 -19.74 1.15 -4.85
N TRP A 53 -18.73 1.57 -5.60
CA TRP A 53 -17.71 2.51 -5.14
C TRP A 53 -18.00 3.92 -5.67
N GLY A 54 -17.77 4.93 -4.84
CA GLY A 54 -17.88 6.33 -5.25
C GLY A 54 -17.34 7.28 -4.18
N ASP A 55 -16.87 8.45 -4.59
CA ASP A 55 -16.46 9.52 -3.67
C ASP A 55 -17.70 10.32 -3.26
N TYR A 56 -18.32 9.95 -2.13
CA TYR A 56 -19.60 10.53 -1.72
C TYR A 56 -19.42 11.91 -1.07
N ASP A 57 -18.28 12.14 -0.40
CA ASP A 57 -18.03 13.38 0.35
C ASP A 57 -17.04 14.34 -0.33
N GLY A 58 -16.44 13.93 -1.44
CA GLY A 58 -15.53 14.75 -2.24
C GLY A 58 -14.10 14.81 -1.70
N ASP A 59 -13.70 13.89 -0.81
CA ASP A 59 -12.36 13.88 -0.23
C ASP A 59 -11.31 13.16 -1.12
N GLY A 60 -11.74 12.66 -2.28
CA GLY A 60 -10.89 11.97 -3.25
C GLY A 60 -10.64 10.51 -2.92
N LYS A 61 -11.25 9.96 -1.87
CA LYS A 61 -11.16 8.54 -1.53
C LYS A 61 -12.47 7.84 -1.87
N PRO A 62 -12.43 6.67 -2.52
CA PRO A 62 -13.64 5.94 -2.83
C PRO A 62 -14.27 5.34 -1.56
N ASP A 63 -15.54 5.66 -1.33
CA ASP A 63 -16.42 5.08 -0.32
C ASP A 63 -17.18 3.86 -0.86
N LEU A 64 -17.61 2.97 0.03
CA LEU A 64 -18.30 1.73 -0.33
C LEU A 64 -19.79 1.81 0.06
N TYR A 65 -20.67 1.76 -0.93
CA TYR A 65 -22.12 1.60 -0.71
C TYR A 65 -22.53 0.15 -0.89
N VAL A 66 -23.22 -0.42 0.09
CA VAL A 66 -23.63 -1.82 0.12
C VAL A 66 -25.13 -1.96 0.32
N THR A 67 -25.79 -2.68 -0.57
CA THR A 67 -27.22 -3.00 -0.45
C THR A 67 -27.42 -4.24 0.41
N ASN A 68 -28.57 -4.30 1.10
CA ASN A 68 -28.92 -5.43 1.95
C ASN A 68 -30.34 -5.91 1.70
N HIS A 69 -30.54 -7.21 1.82
CA HIS A 69 -31.84 -7.82 1.91
C HIS A 69 -32.34 -7.73 3.37
N LEU A 70 -33.57 -7.23 3.57
CA LEU A 70 -34.23 -7.10 4.88
C LEU A 70 -33.54 -6.19 5.92
N LYS A 71 -32.44 -5.53 5.56
CA LYS A 71 -31.80 -4.46 6.34
C LYS A 71 -31.59 -3.22 5.44
N PRO A 72 -31.42 -2.02 6.01
CA PRO A 72 -31.03 -0.85 5.23
C PRO A 72 -29.70 -1.07 4.48
N ALA A 73 -29.54 -0.35 3.38
CA ALA A 73 -28.23 -0.20 2.76
C ALA A 73 -27.28 0.57 3.70
N VAL A 74 -25.99 0.30 3.59
CA VAL A 74 -24.95 0.90 4.43
C VAL A 74 -23.94 1.60 3.52
N LEU A 75 -23.54 2.80 3.91
CA LEU A 75 -22.43 3.53 3.32
C LEU A 75 -21.23 3.46 4.29
N PHE A 76 -20.12 2.91 3.82
CA PHE A 76 -18.85 2.90 4.53
C PHE A 76 -17.97 4.01 3.97
N ARG A 77 -17.66 4.98 4.84
CA ARG A 77 -16.74 6.05 4.50
C ARG A 77 -15.30 5.58 4.57
N ASN A 78 -14.52 5.82 3.53
CA ASN A 78 -13.10 5.53 3.52
C ASN A 78 -12.30 6.64 4.21
N LEU A 79 -11.75 6.34 5.39
CA LEU A 79 -10.98 7.32 6.16
C LEU A 79 -9.50 7.42 5.71
N GLY A 80 -9.06 6.56 4.79
CA GLY A 80 -7.65 6.40 4.43
C GLY A 80 -6.92 5.38 5.34
N GLY A 81 -5.66 5.05 4.99
CA GLY A 81 -4.81 4.15 5.80
C GLY A 81 -4.54 2.76 5.19
N ALA A 82 -5.04 2.49 3.98
CA ALA A 82 -4.68 1.29 3.21
C ALA A 82 -3.48 1.52 2.26
N ASP A 83 -2.91 2.73 2.24
CA ASP A 83 -1.84 3.06 1.32
C ASP A 83 -0.58 2.24 1.64
N SER A 84 -0.25 1.34 0.72
CA SER A 84 0.90 0.43 0.81
C SER A 84 1.98 0.75 -0.20
N ARG A 85 1.82 1.78 -1.06
CA ARG A 85 2.82 2.12 -2.10
C ARG A 85 2.75 3.60 -2.49
N THR A 86 3.60 4.41 -1.86
CA THR A 86 4.12 5.67 -2.45
C THR A 86 5.48 5.44 -3.08
#